data_AF-A0A3B3XQZ5-F1
#
_entry.id   AF-A0A3B3XQZ5-F1
#
_cell.length_a   1.000
_cell.length_b   1.000
_cell.length_c   1.000
_cell.angle_alpha   90.00
_cell.angle_beta   90.00
_cell.angle_gamma   90.00
#
_symmetry.space_group_name_H-M   'P 1'
#
loop_
_entity.id
_entity.type
_entity.pdbx_description
1 polymer ?
#
loop_
_entity_poly.entity_id
_entity_poly.type
_entity_poly.pdbx_seq_one_letter_code
_entity_poly.pdbx_strand_id
1 'polypeptide(L)'
;TTAAPIPAVATTTTAATTTTTTTTTVAPTTTTATTTTTTTAAPIPADLTTTTTATTTTSRSDDGSSPRISLLRTFNYFGQSYSQIYVNQNGHLTFDYPWSSFSPQRFPMYGTRDVIAPFWTDLDNRENGEIYYVQYTNGSLLQQVTQDINAYFPDLNFQANWIFIATWHEVAYFPTTGTQTTFQAVLTTDGHYSFVLMNYGSIASTSRSVQAGYDTINSPHHFTIPGSFSSIATGPNSAFSLNSNVNVPGRWAFRVDHGSRGCTFNGRHTNSPINAEFNIFINCSITICTCFMEIRENSNL
;
A
#
# COMPACT_ATOMS: atom_id res chain seq x y z
N THR A 1 1.43 -77.44 -19.26
CA THR A 1 0.85 -76.62 -18.17
C THR A 1 1.17 -77.29 -16.85
N THR A 2 2.35 -77.01 -16.32
CA THR A 2 2.90 -77.69 -15.13
C THR A 2 2.71 -76.80 -13.90
N ALA A 3 1.82 -77.24 -13.01
CA ALA A 3 1.58 -76.66 -11.69
C ALA A 3 2.75 -76.96 -10.75
N ALA A 4 3.08 -75.98 -9.90
CA ALA A 4 4.05 -76.10 -8.81
C ALA A 4 3.36 -75.67 -7.48
N PRO A 5 3.85 -76.15 -6.32
CA PRO A 5 2.99 -76.62 -5.22
C PRO A 5 2.80 -75.63 -4.06
N ILE A 6 1.78 -75.92 -3.24
CA ILE A 6 1.45 -75.29 -1.95
C ILE A 6 2.45 -75.73 -0.87
N PRO A 7 2.89 -74.82 0.02
CA PRO A 7 3.35 -75.20 1.35
C PRO A 7 2.49 -74.64 2.50
N ALA A 8 2.27 -75.56 3.44
CA ALA A 8 1.68 -75.59 4.77
C ALA A 8 1.47 -74.29 5.59
N VAL A 9 0.32 -74.29 6.26
CA VAL A 9 -0.03 -73.51 7.46
C VAL A 9 0.73 -74.06 8.67
N ALA A 10 1.37 -73.18 9.44
CA ALA A 10 1.86 -73.48 10.78
C ALA A 10 1.22 -72.48 11.77
N THR A 11 0.41 -73.02 12.68
CA THR A 11 -0.16 -72.34 13.84
C THR A 11 0.90 -72.29 14.94
N THR A 12 1.16 -71.12 15.50
CA THR A 12 1.91 -71.02 16.77
C THR A 12 1.30 -70.01 17.72
N THR A 13 1.25 -70.48 18.96
CA THR A 13 0.46 -70.09 20.11
C THR A 13 0.99 -68.84 20.81
N THR A 14 0.07 -68.06 21.35
CA THR A 14 0.31 -66.87 22.17
C THR A 14 1.10 -67.21 23.44
N ALA A 15 2.22 -66.53 23.67
CA ALA A 15 2.89 -66.46 24.96
C ALA A 15 2.85 -65.02 25.47
N ALA A 16 2.09 -64.80 26.54
CA ALA A 16 2.02 -63.54 27.25
C ALA A 16 3.37 -63.24 27.90
N THR A 17 3.99 -62.13 27.52
CA THR A 17 5.22 -61.64 28.16
C THR A 17 4.88 -60.42 28.99
N THR A 18 4.93 -60.60 30.31
CA THR A 18 4.78 -59.56 31.33
C THR A 18 5.93 -58.57 31.19
N THR A 19 5.64 -57.31 30.84
CA THR A 19 6.63 -56.23 30.86
C THR A 19 6.36 -55.32 32.04
N THR A 20 7.32 -55.27 32.96
CA THR A 20 7.34 -54.45 34.17
C THR A 20 7.30 -52.97 33.83
N THR A 21 6.28 -52.27 34.30
CA THR A 21 6.13 -50.81 34.20
C THR A 21 7.22 -50.12 35.01
N THR A 22 8.14 -49.43 34.33
CA THR A 22 9.02 -48.44 34.97
C THR A 22 8.51 -47.07 34.60
N THR A 23 7.79 -46.43 35.52
CA THR A 23 7.27 -45.07 35.37
C THR A 23 8.45 -44.10 35.36
N THR A 24 8.82 -43.61 34.18
CA THR A 24 9.72 -42.46 34.07
C THR A 24 8.84 -41.25 33.80
N THR A 25 8.69 -40.38 34.80
CA THR A 25 7.94 -39.14 34.70
C THR A 25 8.68 -38.19 33.76
N VAL A 26 8.28 -38.14 32.49
CA VAL A 26 8.73 -37.10 31.56
C VAL A 26 7.87 -35.87 31.83
N ALA A 27 8.50 -34.79 32.29
CA ALA A 27 7.87 -33.49 32.48
C ALA A 27 7.18 -33.05 31.18
N PRO A 28 5.98 -32.42 31.24
CA PRO A 28 5.32 -31.95 30.04
C PRO A 28 6.23 -30.94 29.32
N THR A 29 6.70 -31.30 28.13
CA THR A 29 7.36 -30.36 27.24
C THR A 29 6.31 -29.34 26.84
N THR A 30 6.45 -28.11 27.36
CA THR A 30 5.62 -26.98 26.96
C THR A 30 5.82 -26.76 25.47
N THR A 31 4.86 -27.17 24.65
CA THR A 31 4.80 -26.75 23.25
C THR A 31 4.55 -25.26 23.29
N THR A 32 5.60 -24.46 23.15
CA THR A 32 5.48 -23.03 22.91
C THR A 32 4.64 -22.88 21.65
N ALA A 33 3.39 -22.44 21.82
CA ALA A 33 2.55 -22.05 20.72
C ALA A 33 3.33 -21.01 19.92
N THR A 34 3.64 -21.33 18.66
CA THR A 34 4.13 -20.34 17.71
C THR A 34 3.02 -19.30 17.61
N THR A 35 3.22 -18.16 18.24
CA THR A 35 2.36 -17.00 18.10
C THR A 35 2.40 -16.61 16.63
N THR A 36 1.36 -16.96 15.88
CA THR A 36 1.10 -16.34 14.59
C THR A 36 0.87 -14.87 14.90
N THR A 37 1.90 -14.05 14.74
CA THR A 37 1.74 -12.60 14.71
C THR A 37 0.86 -12.32 13.49
N THR A 38 -0.43 -12.13 13.71
CA THR A 38 -1.28 -11.36 12.80
C THR A 38 -0.56 -10.04 12.59
N THR A 39 0.06 -9.86 11.43
CA THR A 39 0.56 -8.57 10.96
C THR A 39 -0.67 -7.70 10.76
N THR A 40 -1.14 -7.07 11.83
CA THR A 40 -2.14 -6.02 11.76
C THR A 40 -1.55 -4.87 10.95
N ALA A 41 -2.35 -4.25 10.08
CA ALA A 41 -1.98 -3.01 9.41
C ALA A 41 -1.38 -2.04 10.45
N ALA A 42 -0.21 -1.46 10.14
CA ALA A 42 0.34 -0.43 11.01
C ALA A 42 -0.71 0.68 11.15
N PRO A 43 -0.98 1.20 12.36
CA PRO A 43 -1.80 2.37 12.49
C PRO A 43 -1.22 3.46 11.60
N ILE A 44 -2.07 4.20 10.87
CA ILE A 44 -1.62 5.46 10.24
C ILE A 44 -0.85 6.21 11.32
N PRO A 45 0.42 6.62 11.09
CA PRO A 45 1.23 7.18 12.15
C PRO A 45 0.45 8.28 12.86
N ALA A 46 0.33 8.18 14.19
CA ALA A 46 -0.59 8.99 14.98
C ALA A 46 -0.45 10.51 14.72
N ASP A 47 0.74 10.96 14.27
CA ASP A 47 1.03 12.35 13.91
C ASP A 47 0.25 12.85 12.66
N LEU A 48 -0.23 11.94 11.81
CA LEU A 48 -1.06 12.27 10.64
C LEU A 48 -2.56 12.32 10.93
N THR A 49 -2.98 12.03 12.17
CA THR A 49 -4.40 12.01 12.58
C THR A 49 -4.82 13.25 13.38
N THR A 50 -3.92 14.21 13.58
CA THR A 50 -4.21 15.33 14.48
C THR A 50 -5.21 16.32 13.88
N THR A 51 -6.38 16.40 14.51
CA THR A 51 -7.35 17.49 14.42
C THR A 51 -6.72 18.79 14.94
N THR A 52 -5.85 19.40 14.13
CA THR A 52 -5.37 20.77 14.39
C THR A 52 -6.43 21.78 13.95
N THR A 53 -6.42 22.97 14.55
CA THR A 53 -7.32 24.10 14.20
C THR A 53 -7.21 24.55 12.73
N ALA A 54 -6.21 24.07 11.98
CA ALA A 54 -5.97 24.37 10.57
C ALA A 54 -6.55 23.34 9.59
N THR A 55 -7.21 22.28 10.08
CA THR A 55 -7.84 21.26 9.23
C THR A 55 -9.09 21.81 8.56
N THR A 56 -9.22 21.63 7.24
CA THR A 56 -10.44 21.96 6.50
C THR A 56 -11.18 20.69 6.11
N THR A 57 -12.41 20.54 6.57
CA THR A 57 -13.30 19.44 6.20
C THR A 57 -14.06 19.78 4.92
N THR A 58 -14.07 18.86 3.97
CA THR A 58 -14.86 18.98 2.74
C THR A 58 -16.35 18.78 3.05
N SER A 59 -17.23 19.36 2.23
CA SER A 59 -18.66 19.10 2.34
C SER A 59 -18.98 17.62 2.13
N ARG A 60 -19.91 17.08 2.91
CA ARG A 60 -20.43 15.74 2.72
C ARG A 60 -21.18 15.62 1.40
N SER A 61 -20.85 14.63 0.58
CA SER A 61 -21.41 14.42 -0.76
C SER A 61 -21.11 13.00 -1.24
N ASP A 62 -21.87 12.53 -2.22
CA ASP A 62 -21.63 11.27 -2.94
C ASP A 62 -20.45 11.49 -3.92
N ASP A 63 -20.73 12.11 -5.07
CA ASP A 63 -19.73 12.37 -6.12
C ASP A 63 -19.16 13.80 -6.08
N GLY A 64 -18.88 14.28 -4.88
CA GLY A 64 -18.43 15.64 -4.65
C GLY A 64 -16.97 15.90 -5.07
N SER A 65 -16.53 17.13 -4.85
CA SER A 65 -15.11 17.48 -4.72
C SER A 65 -14.96 18.66 -3.76
N SER A 66 -13.78 18.85 -3.17
CA SER A 66 -13.45 20.12 -2.51
C SER A 66 -13.55 21.30 -3.50
N PRO A 67 -13.75 22.53 -3.00
CA PRO A 67 -13.39 23.73 -3.75
C PRO A 67 -11.91 23.71 -4.16
N ARG A 68 -11.49 24.67 -5.00
CA ARG A 68 -10.08 24.87 -5.35
C ARG A 68 -9.26 25.17 -4.09
N ILE A 69 -8.26 24.34 -3.80
CA ILE A 69 -7.36 24.54 -2.67
C ILE A 69 -6.07 25.16 -3.19
N SER A 70 -5.75 26.38 -2.78
CA SER A 70 -4.45 26.99 -3.08
C SER A 70 -3.34 26.33 -2.26
N LEU A 71 -2.25 25.92 -2.90
CA LEU A 71 -1.09 25.36 -2.21
C LEU A 71 -0.21 26.49 -1.64
N LEU A 72 0.25 26.33 -0.40
CA LEU A 72 1.14 27.29 0.26
C LEU A 72 2.55 27.31 -0.34
N ARG A 73 2.94 26.22 -1.02
CA ARG A 73 4.12 26.12 -1.88
C ARG A 73 3.72 25.42 -3.18
N THR A 74 4.40 25.75 -4.27
CA THR A 74 4.24 25.03 -5.54
C THR A 74 4.68 23.58 -5.36
N PHE A 75 3.89 22.65 -5.87
CA PHE A 75 4.22 21.22 -5.90
C PHE A 75 4.58 20.81 -7.33
N ASN A 76 5.77 20.25 -7.52
CA ASN A 76 6.18 19.72 -8.81
C ASN A 76 5.74 18.25 -8.92
N TYR A 77 4.89 17.95 -9.91
CA TYR A 77 4.43 16.62 -10.27
C TYR A 77 4.89 16.30 -11.71
N PHE A 78 5.93 15.47 -11.81
CA PHE A 78 6.60 15.01 -13.02
C PHE A 78 6.99 16.13 -14.00
N GLY A 79 7.56 17.21 -13.47
CA GLY A 79 8.00 18.38 -14.24
C GLY A 79 6.92 19.44 -14.41
N GLN A 80 5.67 19.16 -14.04
CA GLN A 80 4.58 20.14 -14.03
C GLN A 80 4.45 20.77 -12.64
N SER A 81 4.43 22.10 -12.61
CA SER A 81 4.34 22.87 -11.37
C SER A 81 2.89 23.26 -11.08
N TYR A 82 2.37 22.79 -9.95
CA TYR A 82 1.01 23.05 -9.51
C TYR A 82 0.97 23.98 -8.30
N SER A 83 0.06 24.95 -8.33
CA SER A 83 -0.22 25.89 -7.23
C SER A 83 -1.60 25.69 -6.61
N GLN A 84 -2.32 24.65 -7.06
CA GLN A 84 -3.63 24.28 -6.54
C GLN A 84 -3.83 22.77 -6.56
N ILE A 85 -4.80 22.28 -5.79
CA ILE A 85 -5.23 20.89 -5.77
C ILE A 85 -6.72 20.79 -5.45
N TYR A 86 -7.32 19.65 -5.77
CA TYR A 86 -8.69 19.29 -5.43
C TYR A 86 -8.67 17.92 -4.75
N VAL A 87 -9.43 17.78 -3.66
CA VAL A 87 -9.62 16.52 -2.93
C VAL A 87 -11.00 15.98 -3.30
N ASN A 88 -11.04 14.81 -3.94
CA ASN A 88 -12.29 14.20 -4.37
C ASN A 88 -12.86 13.23 -3.33
N GLN A 89 -14.19 13.18 -3.24
CA GLN A 89 -14.91 12.26 -2.35
C GLN A 89 -14.54 10.80 -2.62
N ASN A 90 -14.35 10.46 -3.89
CA ASN A 90 -14.05 9.10 -4.37
C ASN A 90 -12.59 8.68 -4.26
N GLY A 91 -11.76 9.39 -3.47
CA GLY A 91 -10.43 8.89 -3.07
C GLY A 91 -9.30 9.17 -4.05
N HIS A 92 -9.44 10.22 -4.86
CA HIS A 92 -8.39 10.75 -5.74
C HIS A 92 -8.20 12.26 -5.60
N LEU A 93 -7.04 12.72 -6.04
CA LEU A 93 -6.64 14.12 -6.11
C LEU A 93 -6.40 14.51 -7.57
N THR A 94 -6.79 15.72 -7.94
CA THR A 94 -6.48 16.34 -9.24
C THR A 94 -5.95 17.75 -9.04
N PHE A 95 -5.28 18.30 -10.05
CA PHE A 95 -4.68 19.63 -9.94
C PHE A 95 -5.38 20.72 -10.77
N ASP A 96 -5.99 20.37 -11.90
CA ASP A 96 -6.57 21.39 -12.80
C ASP A 96 -7.99 21.78 -12.42
N TYR A 97 -8.86 20.78 -12.23
CA TYR A 97 -10.29 20.94 -12.01
C TYR A 97 -10.83 19.78 -11.15
N PRO A 98 -11.95 19.98 -10.43
CA PRO A 98 -12.63 18.89 -9.72
C PRO A 98 -13.09 17.83 -10.72
N TRP A 99 -13.08 16.56 -10.30
CA TRP A 99 -13.44 15.43 -11.17
C TRP A 99 -14.35 14.43 -10.46
N SER A 100 -15.63 14.43 -10.80
CA SER A 100 -16.71 13.64 -10.17
C SER A 100 -16.72 12.15 -10.57
N SER A 101 -15.59 11.56 -10.95
CA SER A 101 -15.57 10.16 -11.36
C SER A 101 -15.49 9.23 -10.14
N PHE A 102 -16.54 8.46 -9.91
CA PHE A 102 -16.58 7.38 -8.91
C PHE A 102 -16.09 6.04 -9.45
N SER A 103 -16.07 5.88 -10.77
CA SER A 103 -15.62 4.64 -11.42
C SER A 103 -14.12 4.68 -11.65
N PRO A 104 -13.32 3.84 -10.97
CA PRO A 104 -11.88 3.81 -11.17
C PRO A 104 -11.51 3.27 -12.55
N GLN A 105 -10.38 3.75 -13.06
CA GLN A 105 -9.75 3.29 -14.31
C GLN A 105 -8.38 2.71 -13.99
N ARG A 106 -7.98 1.67 -14.73
CA ARG A 106 -6.64 1.09 -14.58
C ARG A 106 -5.59 2.07 -15.09
N PHE A 107 -4.50 2.24 -14.35
CA PHE A 107 -3.31 2.94 -14.87
C PHE A 107 -2.45 1.96 -15.69
N PRO A 108 -1.87 2.38 -16.82
CA PRO A 108 -2.01 3.70 -17.44
C PRO A 108 -3.40 3.94 -18.03
N MET A 109 -3.98 5.10 -17.72
CA MET A 109 -5.29 5.56 -18.19
C MET A 109 -5.23 6.18 -19.59
N TYR A 110 -4.06 6.68 -20.00
CA TYR A 110 -3.87 7.50 -21.20
C TYR A 110 -4.84 8.69 -21.25
N GLY A 111 -5.16 9.25 -20.08
CA GLY A 111 -6.13 10.32 -19.93
C GLY A 111 -5.52 11.71 -20.10
N THR A 112 -6.37 12.71 -19.97
CA THR A 112 -6.02 14.13 -20.15
C THR A 112 -5.80 14.86 -18.82
N ARG A 113 -5.48 14.15 -17.74
CA ARG A 113 -5.37 14.73 -16.41
C ARG A 113 -4.33 14.03 -15.56
N ASP A 114 -3.62 14.83 -14.77
CA ASP A 114 -2.77 14.35 -13.70
C ASP A 114 -3.61 13.95 -12.49
N VAL A 115 -3.39 12.73 -11.99
CA VAL A 115 -4.17 12.15 -10.90
C VAL A 115 -3.27 11.43 -9.89
N ILE A 116 -3.54 11.66 -8.61
CA ILE A 116 -3.00 10.87 -7.50
C ILE A 116 -4.19 10.17 -6.85
N ALA A 117 -4.24 8.85 -6.91
CA ALA A 117 -5.34 8.04 -6.41
C ALA A 117 -4.83 7.17 -5.25
N PRO A 118 -4.79 7.66 -4.00
CA PRO A 118 -4.46 6.79 -2.87
C PRO A 118 -5.44 5.62 -2.77
N PHE A 119 -6.72 5.83 -3.07
CA PHE A 119 -7.73 4.76 -3.04
C PHE A 119 -8.96 5.17 -3.84
N TRP A 120 -8.90 5.08 -5.17
CA TRP A 120 -9.98 5.51 -6.04
C TRP A 120 -11.05 4.42 -6.19
N THR A 121 -12.24 4.72 -5.70
CA THR A 121 -13.46 3.91 -5.79
C THR A 121 -14.67 4.77 -5.45
N ASP A 122 -15.85 4.25 -5.71
CA ASP A 122 -17.13 4.84 -5.36
C ASP A 122 -17.36 4.86 -3.84
N LEU A 123 -17.10 6.03 -3.23
CA LEU A 123 -17.17 6.34 -1.80
C LEU A 123 -18.29 7.35 -1.54
N ASP A 124 -18.93 7.23 -0.39
CA ASP A 124 -20.04 8.08 0.02
C ASP A 124 -19.85 8.52 1.48
N ASN A 125 -19.62 9.81 1.71
CA ASN A 125 -19.48 10.38 3.05
C ASN A 125 -20.70 11.17 3.52
N ARG A 126 -21.88 11.00 2.89
CA ARG A 126 -23.12 11.66 3.32
C ARG A 126 -23.50 11.30 4.75
N GLU A 127 -23.48 10.01 5.07
CA GLU A 127 -23.92 9.50 6.38
C GLU A 127 -22.74 9.29 7.36
N ASN A 128 -21.64 8.65 6.94
CA ASN A 128 -20.49 8.38 7.82
C ASN A 128 -19.13 8.68 7.18
N GLY A 129 -18.15 8.89 8.06
CA GLY A 129 -16.80 9.28 7.70
C GLY A 129 -16.66 10.76 7.39
N GLU A 130 -15.40 11.19 7.32
CA GLU A 130 -15.03 12.57 7.04
C GLU A 130 -13.87 12.62 6.07
N ILE A 131 -13.89 13.64 5.22
CA ILE A 131 -12.80 13.89 4.27
C ILE A 131 -12.28 15.29 4.56
N TYR A 132 -11.01 15.37 4.94
CA TYR A 132 -10.40 16.62 5.35
C TYR A 132 -8.96 16.73 4.87
N TYR A 133 -8.46 17.95 4.83
CA TYR A 133 -7.10 18.23 4.44
C TYR A 133 -6.47 19.33 5.28
N VAL A 134 -5.14 19.34 5.32
CA VAL A 134 -4.34 20.30 6.07
C VAL A 134 -3.00 20.55 5.36
N GLN A 135 -2.44 21.74 5.56
CA GLN A 135 -1.12 22.12 5.04
C GLN A 135 -0.21 22.60 6.16
N TYR A 136 1.07 22.24 6.08
CA TYR A 136 2.11 22.66 7.01
C TYR A 136 3.28 23.28 6.27
N THR A 137 3.84 24.36 6.80
CA THR A 137 5.09 25.00 6.33
C THR A 137 6.13 25.15 7.44
N ASN A 138 5.80 24.71 8.65
CA ASN A 138 6.63 24.69 9.85
C ASN A 138 6.07 23.67 10.86
N GLY A 139 6.84 23.38 11.91
CA GLY A 139 6.45 22.44 12.97
C GLY A 139 7.21 21.11 12.94
N SER A 140 7.00 20.29 13.96
CA SER A 140 7.67 18.99 14.14
C SER A 140 7.37 18.01 13.01
N LEU A 141 6.18 18.10 12.42
CA LEU A 141 5.77 17.21 11.33
C LEU A 141 6.66 17.35 10.08
N LEU A 142 7.17 18.56 9.77
CA LEU A 142 8.14 18.74 8.69
C LEU A 142 9.44 18.00 8.97
N GLN A 143 9.89 17.99 10.23
CA GLN A 143 11.10 17.28 10.64
C GLN A 143 10.90 15.77 10.54
N GLN A 144 9.74 15.26 10.96
CA GLN A 144 9.42 13.84 10.85
C GLN A 144 9.36 13.38 9.39
N VAL A 145 8.62 14.09 8.52
CA VAL A 145 8.56 13.76 7.09
C VAL A 145 9.93 13.87 6.42
N THR A 146 10.75 14.84 6.83
CA THR A 146 12.14 14.94 6.37
C THR A 146 12.95 13.71 6.74
N GLN A 147 12.85 13.24 8.00
CA GLN A 147 13.54 12.05 8.46
C GLN A 147 13.05 10.79 7.73
N ASP A 148 11.74 10.63 7.56
CA ASP A 148 11.14 9.51 6.84
C ASP A 148 11.64 9.45 5.39
N ILE A 149 11.57 10.57 4.65
CA ILE A 149 12.03 10.62 3.26
C ILE A 149 13.53 10.35 3.15
N ASN A 150 14.37 10.93 4.01
CA ASN A 150 15.81 10.66 3.98
C ASN A 150 16.14 9.22 4.41
N ALA A 151 15.30 8.56 5.20
CA ALA A 151 15.44 7.14 5.50
C ALA A 151 15.08 6.26 4.29
N TYR A 152 14.04 6.63 3.53
CA TYR A 152 13.60 5.89 2.35
C TYR A 152 14.49 6.15 1.11
N PHE A 153 15.07 7.35 1.02
CA PHE A 153 15.87 7.83 -0.11
C PHE A 153 17.19 8.45 0.39
N PRO A 154 18.13 7.64 0.92
CA PRO A 154 19.32 8.12 1.64
C PRO A 154 20.35 8.86 0.78
N ASP A 155 20.27 8.71 -0.54
CA ASP A 155 21.14 9.42 -1.49
C ASP A 155 20.71 10.89 -1.71
N LEU A 156 19.61 11.31 -1.09
CA LEU A 156 19.08 12.66 -1.19
C LEU A 156 19.35 13.45 0.10
N ASN A 157 19.48 14.76 -0.05
CA ASN A 157 19.52 15.70 1.08
C ASN A 157 18.20 16.47 1.13
N PHE A 158 17.11 15.76 1.36
CA PHE A 158 15.77 16.34 1.37
C PHE A 158 15.53 17.10 2.68
N GLN A 159 14.88 18.26 2.59
CA GLN A 159 14.43 19.03 3.75
C GLN A 159 13.04 19.60 3.47
N ALA A 160 11.99 18.92 3.93
CA ALA A 160 10.62 19.33 3.69
C ALA A 160 10.42 20.78 4.16
N ASN A 161 9.92 21.63 3.25
CA ASN A 161 9.49 22.99 3.57
C ASN A 161 7.97 23.16 3.45
N TRP A 162 7.29 22.10 3.00
CA TRP A 162 5.85 22.05 2.85
C TRP A 162 5.32 20.62 2.87
N ILE A 163 4.14 20.47 3.46
CA ILE A 163 3.37 19.23 3.49
C ILE A 163 1.90 19.58 3.22
N PHE A 164 1.23 18.78 2.40
CA PHE A 164 -0.21 18.70 2.27
C PHE A 164 -0.67 17.29 2.59
N ILE A 165 -1.68 17.15 3.45
CA ILE A 165 -2.27 15.86 3.80
C ILE A 165 -3.75 15.92 3.45
N ALA A 166 -4.22 14.96 2.65
CA ALA A 166 -5.64 14.67 2.48
C ALA A 166 -5.95 13.32 3.13
N THR A 167 -7.00 13.31 3.96
CA THR A 167 -7.44 12.13 4.70
C THR A 167 -8.89 11.82 4.37
N TRP A 168 -9.15 10.55 4.05
CA TRP A 168 -10.47 9.96 4.06
C TRP A 168 -10.52 9.10 5.31
N HIS A 169 -11.28 9.53 6.31
CA HIS A 169 -11.36 8.90 7.62
C HIS A 169 -12.72 8.21 7.77
N GLU A 170 -12.70 6.89 7.92
CA GLU A 170 -13.89 6.06 8.14
C GLU A 170 -15.02 6.27 7.11
N VAL A 171 -14.64 6.54 5.86
CA VAL A 171 -15.58 6.80 4.76
C VAL A 171 -16.20 5.48 4.28
N ALA A 172 -17.52 5.50 4.03
CA ALA A 172 -18.25 4.36 3.50
C ALA A 172 -18.14 4.23 1.98
N TYR A 173 -18.41 3.03 1.48
CA TYR A 173 -18.69 2.79 0.07
C TYR A 173 -20.12 3.18 -0.28
N PHE A 174 -20.37 3.73 -1.46
CA PHE A 174 -21.73 3.83 -1.98
C PHE A 174 -22.31 2.42 -2.26
N PRO A 175 -23.63 2.20 -2.20
CA PRO A 175 -24.59 2.87 -1.32
C PRO A 175 -24.54 2.27 0.10
N THR A 176 -23.53 1.46 0.43
CA THR A 176 -23.42 0.72 1.68
C THR A 176 -22.91 1.61 2.82
N THR A 177 -23.86 2.23 3.49
CA THR A 177 -23.61 3.00 4.72
C THR A 177 -23.04 2.14 5.84
N GLY A 178 -22.17 2.72 6.67
CA GLY A 178 -21.58 2.08 7.86
C GLY A 178 -20.28 1.31 7.63
N THR A 179 -19.87 1.10 6.38
CA THR A 179 -18.49 0.66 6.11
C THR A 179 -17.49 1.77 6.47
N GLN A 180 -16.31 1.40 6.96
CA GLN A 180 -15.29 2.34 7.41
C GLN A 180 -13.97 2.04 6.73
N THR A 181 -13.57 2.91 5.81
CA THR A 181 -12.30 2.83 5.11
C THR A 181 -11.50 4.11 5.37
N THR A 182 -10.26 3.95 5.85
CA THR A 182 -9.38 5.04 6.25
C THR A 182 -8.06 4.99 5.49
N PHE A 183 -7.73 6.06 4.79
CA PHE A 183 -6.48 6.21 4.04
C PHE A 183 -6.11 7.69 3.86
N GLN A 184 -4.86 7.93 3.45
CA GLN A 184 -4.31 9.26 3.26
C GLN A 184 -3.44 9.36 2.03
N ALA A 185 -3.40 10.57 1.45
CA ALA A 185 -2.33 11.02 0.57
C ALA A 185 -1.56 12.16 1.24
N VAL A 186 -0.24 12.08 1.24
CA VAL A 186 0.68 13.09 1.75
C VAL A 186 1.55 13.58 0.61
N LEU A 187 1.48 14.86 0.29
CA LEU A 187 2.36 15.51 -0.67
C LEU A 187 3.37 16.35 0.09
N THR A 188 4.65 16.27 -0.26
CA THR A 188 5.69 17.09 0.38
C THR A 188 6.76 17.52 -0.62
N THR A 189 7.38 18.67 -0.38
CA THR A 189 8.47 19.18 -1.19
C THR A 189 9.46 19.99 -0.36
N ASP A 190 10.69 20.10 -0.86
CA ASP A 190 11.71 21.07 -0.42
C ASP A 190 11.90 22.21 -1.46
N GLY A 191 11.09 22.22 -2.52
CA GLY A 191 11.20 23.12 -3.67
C GLY A 191 12.00 22.56 -4.85
N HIS A 192 12.77 21.51 -4.65
CA HIS A 192 13.50 20.79 -5.70
C HIS A 192 12.99 19.36 -5.88
N TYR A 193 12.88 18.61 -4.79
CA TYR A 193 12.32 17.27 -4.74
C TYR A 193 10.86 17.30 -4.29
N SER A 194 10.06 16.39 -4.83
CA SER A 194 8.65 16.23 -4.51
C SER A 194 8.35 14.78 -4.24
N PHE A 195 7.56 14.51 -3.20
CA PHE A 195 7.14 13.16 -2.86
C PHE A 195 5.64 13.08 -2.66
N VAL A 196 5.10 11.92 -3.03
CA VAL A 196 3.75 11.49 -2.67
C VAL A 196 3.90 10.27 -1.78
N LEU A 197 3.30 10.30 -0.59
CA LEU A 197 3.11 9.13 0.24
C LEU A 197 1.63 8.76 0.28
N MET A 198 1.34 7.47 0.34
CA MET A 198 0.01 6.94 0.57
C MET A 198 0.06 6.10 1.83
N ASN A 199 -0.80 6.40 2.81
CA ASN A 199 -0.89 5.66 4.06
C ASN A 199 -2.26 4.99 4.15
N TYR A 200 -2.30 3.72 4.56
CA TYR A 200 -3.51 2.93 4.67
C TYR A 200 -3.74 2.50 6.11
N GLY A 201 -4.93 2.80 6.63
CA GLY A 201 -5.41 2.28 7.91
C GLY A 201 -6.28 1.05 7.70
N SER A 202 -7.39 0.98 8.45
CA SER A 202 -8.43 -0.03 8.24
C SER A 202 -9.13 0.20 6.90
N ILE A 203 -9.23 -0.86 6.08
CA ILE A 203 -9.96 -0.84 4.81
C ILE A 203 -11.08 -1.88 4.92
N ALA A 204 -12.34 -1.44 4.86
CA ALA A 204 -13.48 -2.35 4.88
C ALA A 204 -13.50 -3.23 3.62
N SER A 205 -14.00 -4.46 3.74
CA SER A 205 -14.14 -5.37 2.60
C SER A 205 -15.20 -4.86 1.61
N THR A 206 -14.93 -5.00 0.31
CA THR A 206 -15.91 -4.69 -0.74
C THR A 206 -15.65 -5.51 -2.00
N SER A 207 -16.66 -5.68 -2.85
CA SER A 207 -16.55 -6.24 -4.20
C SER A 207 -16.29 -5.17 -5.26
N ARG A 208 -16.24 -3.89 -4.88
CA ARG A 208 -15.94 -2.78 -5.78
C ARG A 208 -14.52 -2.86 -6.30
N SER A 209 -14.33 -2.43 -7.54
CA SER A 209 -12.99 -2.20 -8.08
C SER A 209 -12.36 -1.01 -7.37
N VAL A 210 -11.06 -1.11 -7.08
CA VAL A 210 -10.27 -0.04 -6.48
C VAL A 210 -9.00 0.17 -7.29
N GLN A 211 -8.67 1.41 -7.61
CA GLN A 211 -7.38 1.79 -8.16
C GLN A 211 -6.57 2.56 -7.12
N ALA A 212 -5.34 2.11 -6.86
CA ALA A 212 -4.40 2.83 -6.01
C ALA A 212 -3.09 3.10 -6.77
N GLY A 213 -2.56 4.31 -6.67
CA GLY A 213 -1.35 4.75 -7.37
C GLY A 213 -1.48 6.15 -7.96
N TYR A 214 -0.81 6.40 -9.07
CA TYR A 214 -0.83 7.70 -9.73
C TYR A 214 -0.67 7.59 -11.25
N ASP A 215 -1.08 8.62 -11.96
CA ASP A 215 -0.95 8.72 -13.41
C ASP A 215 -0.79 10.18 -13.83
N THR A 216 -0.18 10.39 -14.99
CA THR A 216 0.01 11.71 -15.61
C THR A 216 -0.73 11.81 -16.94
N ILE A 217 -0.88 13.02 -17.46
CA ILE A 217 -1.45 13.27 -18.79
C ILE A 217 -0.73 12.42 -19.85
N ASN A 218 -1.48 11.63 -20.61
CA ASN A 218 -1.00 10.63 -21.59
C ASN A 218 -0.15 9.48 -21.00
N SER A 219 -0.10 9.36 -19.67
CA SER A 219 0.57 8.31 -18.91
C SER A 219 2.07 8.05 -19.16
N PRO A 220 2.92 9.05 -19.49
CA PRO A 220 4.36 8.84 -19.55
C PRO A 220 4.95 8.47 -18.18
N HIS A 221 4.29 8.87 -17.09
CA HIS A 221 4.61 8.49 -15.72
C HIS A 221 3.36 8.02 -15.00
N HIS A 222 3.36 6.75 -14.62
CA HIS A 222 2.27 6.12 -13.89
C HIS A 222 2.80 5.01 -12.98
N PHE A 223 2.03 4.67 -11.96
CA PHE A 223 2.29 3.51 -11.12
C PHE A 223 0.97 2.97 -10.59
N THR A 224 0.82 1.65 -10.63
CA THR A 224 -0.30 0.93 -10.01
C THR A 224 0.22 0.20 -8.79
N ILE A 225 -0.34 0.49 -7.61
CA ILE A 225 -0.04 -0.26 -6.39
C ILE A 225 -0.55 -1.71 -6.57
N PRO A 226 0.30 -2.73 -6.34
CA PRO A 226 -0.09 -4.13 -6.38
C PRO A 226 -1.34 -4.42 -5.54
N GLY A 227 -2.29 -5.14 -6.13
CA GLY A 227 -3.61 -5.40 -5.56
C GLY A 227 -4.74 -4.58 -6.16
N SER A 228 -4.46 -3.47 -6.86
CA SER A 228 -5.48 -2.70 -7.59
C SER A 228 -6.30 -3.58 -8.54
N PHE A 229 -7.63 -3.38 -8.56
CA PHE A 229 -8.61 -4.19 -9.30
C PHE A 229 -8.54 -5.70 -9.01
N SER A 230 -8.17 -6.09 -7.80
CA SER A 230 -8.20 -7.49 -7.36
C SER A 230 -8.91 -7.61 -6.01
N SER A 231 -9.29 -8.83 -5.63
CA SER A 231 -9.94 -9.10 -4.35
C SER A 231 -9.06 -8.82 -3.13
N ILE A 232 -7.73 -8.72 -3.31
CA ILE A 232 -6.80 -8.41 -2.22
C ILE A 232 -6.61 -6.89 -2.03
N ALA A 233 -7.33 -6.03 -2.77
CA ALA A 233 -7.26 -4.57 -2.55
C ALA A 233 -7.87 -4.14 -1.20
N THR A 234 -8.81 -4.92 -0.66
CA THR A 234 -9.67 -4.48 0.46
C THR A 234 -9.81 -5.54 1.54
N GLY A 235 -10.42 -5.17 2.66
CA GLY A 235 -10.61 -6.05 3.80
C GLY A 235 -9.38 -6.16 4.71
N PRO A 236 -9.44 -7.04 5.73
CA PRO A 236 -8.43 -7.13 6.78
C PRO A 236 -7.03 -7.52 6.28
N ASN A 237 -6.96 -8.18 5.11
CA ASN A 237 -5.72 -8.61 4.48
C ASN A 237 -5.40 -7.79 3.23
N SER A 238 -5.83 -6.52 3.18
CA SER A 238 -5.56 -5.64 2.04
C SER A 238 -4.06 -5.57 1.74
N ALA A 239 -3.70 -5.81 0.48
CA ALA A 239 -2.35 -5.63 -0.04
C ALA A 239 -1.86 -4.19 0.14
N PHE A 240 -2.76 -3.20 0.12
CA PHE A 240 -2.40 -1.81 0.34
C PHE A 240 -1.94 -1.56 1.78
N SER A 241 -2.64 -2.15 2.75
CA SER A 241 -2.36 -2.01 4.19
C SER A 241 -1.23 -2.93 4.69
N LEU A 242 -0.98 -4.07 4.04
CA LEU A 242 0.03 -5.04 4.49
C LEU A 242 1.38 -4.90 3.77
N ASN A 243 1.39 -4.45 2.52
CA ASN A 243 2.62 -4.31 1.73
C ASN A 243 3.13 -2.86 1.73
N SER A 244 4.32 -2.66 1.16
CA SER A 244 5.01 -1.37 1.10
C SER A 244 6.14 -1.41 0.07
N ASN A 245 6.52 -0.25 -0.47
CA ASN A 245 7.77 -0.07 -1.21
C ASN A 245 8.90 0.59 -0.40
N VAL A 246 8.65 0.89 0.89
CA VAL A 246 9.60 1.52 1.81
C VAL A 246 9.77 0.73 3.11
N ASN A 247 9.38 -0.55 3.11
CA ASN A 247 9.46 -1.46 4.26
C ASN A 247 8.71 -0.97 5.51
N VAL A 248 7.66 -0.15 5.32
CA VAL A 248 6.73 0.27 6.38
C VAL A 248 5.33 -0.18 5.97
N PRO A 249 4.77 -1.25 6.57
CA PRO A 249 3.46 -1.78 6.18
C PRO A 249 2.40 -0.69 6.08
N GLY A 250 1.65 -0.68 4.98
CA GLY A 250 0.59 0.29 4.77
C GLY A 250 1.08 1.65 4.29
N ARG A 251 2.39 1.84 4.07
CA ARG A 251 2.97 3.07 3.54
C ARG A 251 3.64 2.83 2.21
N TRP A 252 3.30 3.68 1.25
CA TRP A 252 3.90 3.74 -0.08
C TRP A 252 4.46 5.12 -0.30
N ALA A 253 5.69 5.25 -0.82
CA ALA A 253 6.32 6.55 -1.07
C ALA A 253 6.90 6.62 -2.48
N PHE A 254 6.62 7.70 -3.19
CA PHE A 254 7.00 7.90 -4.58
C PHE A 254 7.67 9.26 -4.72
N ARG A 255 8.85 9.27 -5.36
CA ARG A 255 9.48 10.51 -5.82
C ARG A 255 8.82 10.96 -7.12
N VAL A 256 8.34 12.19 -7.18
CA VAL A 256 7.51 12.70 -8.28
C VAL A 256 7.98 14.06 -8.84
N ASP A 257 9.16 14.57 -8.51
CA ASP A 257 9.65 15.87 -9.05
C ASP A 257 10.12 15.81 -10.51
N HIS A 258 10.48 14.63 -11.01
CA HIS A 258 10.87 14.44 -12.41
C HIS A 258 10.47 13.03 -12.87
N GLY A 259 10.31 12.88 -14.18
CA GLY A 259 9.99 11.61 -14.83
C GLY A 259 10.85 10.48 -14.30
N SER A 260 10.25 9.29 -14.11
CA SER A 260 10.94 8.12 -13.57
C SER A 260 12.32 8.00 -14.21
N ARG A 261 13.38 8.18 -13.44
CA ARG A 261 14.66 7.59 -13.84
C ARG A 261 14.37 6.10 -13.82
N GLY A 262 14.12 5.53 -14.99
CA GLY A 262 14.00 4.09 -15.14
C GLY A 262 15.18 3.43 -14.44
N CYS A 263 14.98 2.17 -14.04
CA CYS A 263 16.01 1.39 -13.35
C CYS A 263 17.37 1.60 -14.02
N THR A 264 18.38 1.95 -13.22
CA THR A 264 19.74 2.11 -13.74
C THR A 264 20.39 0.74 -13.70
N PHE A 265 20.48 0.07 -14.85
CA PHE A 265 21.23 -1.19 -14.97
C PHE A 265 22.62 -0.87 -15.50
N ASN A 266 23.67 -1.21 -14.74
CA ASN A 266 25.08 -0.95 -15.11
C ASN A 266 25.37 0.50 -15.57
N GLY A 267 24.86 1.50 -14.84
CA GLY A 267 25.10 2.91 -15.15
C GLY A 267 24.43 3.41 -16.44
N ARG A 268 23.50 2.65 -17.03
CA ARG A 268 22.66 3.09 -18.15
C ARG A 268 21.21 3.22 -17.70
N HIS A 269 20.62 4.38 -18.00
CA HIS A 269 19.19 4.63 -17.84
C HIS A 269 18.40 3.76 -18.84
N THR A 270 17.53 2.88 -18.36
CA THR A 270 16.55 2.24 -19.24
C THR A 270 15.38 3.19 -19.45
N ASN A 271 15.37 3.91 -20.57
CA ASN A 271 14.25 4.78 -20.99
C ASN A 271 13.09 3.97 -21.56
N SER A 272 12.62 2.95 -20.85
CA SER A 272 11.41 2.21 -21.25
C SER A 272 10.31 2.44 -20.22
N PRO A 273 9.10 2.86 -20.65
CA PRO A 273 7.94 2.86 -19.76
C PRO A 273 7.74 1.42 -19.32
N ILE A 274 7.69 1.18 -18.01
CA ILE A 274 7.52 -0.15 -17.45
C ILE A 274 6.06 -0.56 -17.68
N ASN A 275 5.78 -0.99 -18.90
CA ASN A 275 4.60 -1.73 -19.28
C ASN A 275 4.98 -3.21 -19.24
N ALA A 276 4.10 -4.05 -18.68
CA ALA A 276 4.10 -5.51 -18.67
C ALA A 276 4.73 -6.20 -17.44
N GLU A 277 3.85 -6.88 -16.70
CA GLU A 277 3.98 -8.21 -16.08
C GLU A 277 5.35 -8.91 -16.09
N PHE A 278 6.34 -8.38 -15.37
CA PHE A 278 7.58 -9.12 -15.12
C PHE A 278 7.85 -9.24 -13.61
N ASN A 279 7.72 -10.48 -13.13
CA ASN A 279 8.25 -10.93 -11.85
C ASN A 279 9.77 -10.70 -11.84
N ILE A 280 10.22 -9.61 -11.24
CA ILE A 280 11.64 -9.36 -11.00
C ILE A 280 11.96 -9.78 -9.56
N PHE A 281 12.51 -10.99 -9.41
CA PHE A 281 13.27 -11.39 -8.22
C PHE A 281 14.75 -11.07 -8.46
N ILE A 282 15.32 -10.16 -7.68
CA ILE A 282 16.77 -9.88 -7.68
C ILE A 282 17.41 -10.65 -6.53
N ASN A 283 18.06 -11.78 -6.84
CA ASN A 283 19.00 -12.41 -5.90
C ASN A 283 20.33 -11.66 -5.99
N CYS A 284 20.66 -10.88 -4.96
CA CYS A 284 21.94 -10.19 -4.90
C CYS A 284 22.89 -10.95 -3.97
N SER A 285 23.92 -11.59 -4.53
CA SER A 285 25.13 -11.91 -3.78
C SER A 285 26.34 -11.21 -4.41
N ILE A 286 26.97 -10.38 -3.57
CA ILE A 286 28.26 -9.71 -3.68
C ILE A 286 28.37 -8.69 -4.83
N THR A 287 28.12 -7.44 -4.43
CA THR A 287 28.41 -6.13 -5.08
C THR A 287 27.31 -5.54 -5.98
N ILE A 288 26.32 -4.93 -5.29
CA ILE A 288 25.38 -3.86 -5.70
C ILE A 288 24.14 -4.28 -6.52
N CYS A 289 23.00 -4.39 -5.83
CA CYS A 289 21.65 -4.04 -6.29
C CYS A 289 20.79 -3.70 -5.05
N THR A 290 19.96 -2.65 -5.12
CA THR A 290 18.90 -2.39 -4.12
C THR A 290 17.59 -1.99 -4.79
N CYS A 291 16.75 -3.00 -5.06
CA CYS A 291 15.29 -2.93 -5.04
C CYS A 291 14.82 -4.19 -4.31
N PHE A 292 14.03 -4.03 -3.23
CA PHE A 292 13.48 -5.14 -2.45
C PHE A 292 12.09 -5.53 -2.99
N MET A 293 11.91 -6.80 -3.36
CA MET A 293 10.64 -7.55 -3.26
C MET A 293 10.96 -9.05 -3.08
N GLU A 294 10.47 -9.67 -2.00
CA GLU A 294 10.56 -11.13 -1.73
C GLU A 294 9.15 -11.66 -1.41
N ILE A 295 8.69 -12.70 -2.14
CA ILE A 295 7.67 -13.65 -1.67
C ILE A 295 8.17 -15.06 -2.00
N ARG A 296 8.21 -15.94 -1.00
CA ARG A 296 8.51 -17.38 -1.15
C ARG A 296 7.24 -18.13 -1.52
N GLU A 297 7.33 -19.04 -2.49
CA GLU A 297 6.44 -20.21 -2.56
C GLU A 297 7.24 -21.50 -2.42
N ASN A 298 6.78 -22.34 -1.50
CA ASN A 298 7.26 -23.69 -1.27
C ASN A 298 6.96 -24.56 -2.49
N SER A 299 7.98 -25.11 -3.11
CA SER A 299 7.85 -26.31 -3.94
C SER A 299 7.70 -27.54 -3.03
N ASN A 300 6.51 -28.15 -2.99
CA ASN A 300 6.34 -29.58 -2.78
C ASN A 300 4.96 -30.04 -3.28
N LEU A 301 5.01 -31.06 -4.16
CA LEU A 301 3.96 -31.81 -4.87
C LEU A 301 3.51 -31.24 -6.21
#